data_AF-A0A285C584-F1
#
_entry.id   AF-A0A285C584-F1
#
_cell.length_a   1.000
_cell.length_b   1.000
_cell.length_c   1.000
_cell.angle_alpha   90.00
_cell.angle_beta   90.00
_cell.angle_gamma   90.00
#
_symmetry.space_group_name_H-M   'P 1'
#
loop_
_entity.id
_entity.type
_entity.pdbx_description
1 polymer ?
#
loop_
_entity_poly.entity_id
_entity_poly.type
_entity_poly.pdbx_seq_one_letter_code
_entity_poly.pdbx_strand_id
1 'polypeptide(L)'
;MDYDYDVFISYSHRGHVRDWVKNHFSRELQLYLEDLLPTDPRIFVDFEIPAGSPWPDRLEQALLRSRCLVAIWSPPYFRSDWCMAEWKSMQLRQESLSRANGQAPTLVYPINFMDGEHFPEEAQKIQQYKELTKYGYDGPQFRDTPAYLAFQDRMRTVAEEVAACLACAPEWQAGWPVVRPAAHEESPQRSVPRL
;
A
#
# COMPACT_ATOMS: atom_id res chain seq x y z
N MET A 1 -2.13 12.86 -20.42
CA MET A 1 -2.58 11.68 -19.64
C MET A 1 -2.38 12.03 -18.18
N ASP A 2 -3.30 11.62 -17.32
CA ASP A 2 -3.26 11.91 -15.88
C ASP A 2 -3.18 10.61 -15.07
N TYR A 3 -3.12 10.67 -13.74
CA TYR A 3 -3.27 9.51 -12.87
C TYR A 3 -4.67 8.89 -12.96
N ASP A 4 -4.74 7.56 -12.90
CA ASP A 4 -6.00 6.81 -12.84
C ASP A 4 -6.46 6.60 -11.40
N TYR A 5 -5.52 6.62 -10.45
CA TYR A 5 -5.76 6.38 -9.04
C TYR A 5 -5.07 7.45 -8.20
N ASP A 6 -5.70 7.80 -7.09
CA ASP A 6 -5.09 8.65 -6.07
C ASP A 6 -4.16 7.80 -5.20
N VAL A 7 -4.65 6.65 -4.72
CA VAL A 7 -3.92 5.80 -3.78
C VAL A 7 -3.72 4.40 -4.37
N PHE A 8 -2.52 3.86 -4.25
CA PHE A 8 -2.24 2.44 -4.39
C PHE A 8 -2.04 1.82 -3.00
N ILE A 9 -2.83 0.82 -2.62
CA ILE A 9 -2.60 0.08 -1.37
C ILE A 9 -1.77 -1.17 -1.67
N SER A 10 -0.53 -1.19 -1.19
CA SER A 10 0.35 -2.35 -1.26
C SER A 10 0.39 -3.07 0.09
N TYR A 11 0.18 -4.38 0.07
CA TYR A 11 0.17 -5.22 1.27
C TYR A 11 0.51 -6.68 0.90
N SER A 12 0.97 -7.46 1.87
CA SER A 12 1.24 -8.88 1.63
C SER A 12 -0.06 -9.68 1.53
N HIS A 13 -0.16 -10.59 0.56
CA HIS A 13 -1.31 -11.52 0.51
C HIS A 13 -1.20 -12.69 1.52
N ARG A 14 -0.18 -12.70 2.38
CA ARG A 14 0.03 -13.71 3.42
C ARG A 14 -0.33 -13.17 4.81
N GLY A 15 -0.88 -14.06 5.64
CA GLY A 15 -1.28 -13.71 7.01
C GLY A 15 -2.56 -12.87 7.07
N HIS A 16 -2.79 -12.25 8.23
CA HIS A 16 -4.04 -11.53 8.54
C HIS A 16 -4.21 -10.21 7.80
N VAL A 17 -3.14 -9.62 7.25
CA VAL A 17 -3.18 -8.28 6.66
C VAL A 17 -4.13 -8.20 5.46
N ARG A 18 -4.25 -9.26 4.64
CA ARG A 18 -5.19 -9.26 3.50
C ARG A 18 -6.63 -9.07 3.95
N ASP A 19 -7.05 -9.89 4.90
CA ASP A 19 -8.44 -9.88 5.35
C ASP A 19 -8.69 -8.61 6.18
N TRP A 20 -7.69 -8.09 6.90
CA TRP A 20 -7.76 -6.78 7.55
C TRP A 20 -7.92 -5.62 6.55
N VAL A 21 -7.18 -5.63 5.44
CA VAL A 21 -7.29 -4.62 4.38
C VAL A 21 -8.68 -4.66 3.75
N LYS A 22 -9.15 -5.86 3.42
CA LYS A 22 -10.45 -6.09 2.79
C LYS A 22 -11.62 -5.75 3.71
N ASN A 23 -11.53 -6.16 4.98
CA ASN A 23 -12.63 -6.03 5.91
C ASN A 23 -12.67 -4.65 6.57
N HIS A 24 -11.55 -3.93 6.72
CA HIS A 24 -11.54 -2.72 7.55
C HIS A 24 -10.82 -1.56 6.85
N PHE A 25 -9.51 -1.70 6.62
CA PHE A 25 -8.65 -0.57 6.25
C PHE A 25 -9.07 0.15 4.96
N SER A 26 -9.27 -0.60 3.87
CA SER A 26 -9.59 0.01 2.56
C SER A 26 -10.91 0.78 2.58
N ARG A 27 -11.91 0.25 3.29
CA ARG A 27 -13.22 0.90 3.45
C ARG A 27 -13.13 2.17 4.27
N GLU A 28 -12.48 2.13 5.45
CA GLU A 28 -12.35 3.32 6.28
C GLU A 28 -11.52 4.40 5.58
N LEU A 29 -10.45 4.02 4.87
CA LEU A 29 -9.66 4.97 4.08
C LEU A 29 -10.49 5.63 2.97
N GLN A 30 -11.28 4.85 2.24
CA GLN A 30 -12.20 5.36 1.21
C GLN A 30 -13.17 6.39 1.80
N LEU A 31 -13.88 6.03 2.87
CA LEU A 31 -14.89 6.90 3.49
C LEU A 31 -14.29 8.22 4.00
N TYR A 32 -13.16 8.16 4.70
CA TYR A 32 -12.53 9.40 5.18
C TYR A 32 -11.93 10.25 4.05
N LEU A 33 -11.41 9.65 2.99
CA LEU A 33 -10.93 10.43 1.84
C LEU A 33 -12.08 11.06 1.04
N GLU A 34 -13.24 10.42 0.96
CA GLU A 34 -14.47 11.01 0.38
C GLU A 34 -14.88 12.29 1.13
N ASP A 35 -14.73 12.31 2.45
CA ASP A 35 -15.01 13.50 3.27
C ASP A 35 -13.95 14.61 3.15
N LEU A 36 -12.72 14.26 2.74
CA LEU A 36 -11.58 15.18 2.72
C LEU A 36 -11.24 15.74 1.32
N LEU A 37 -11.55 15.01 0.25
CA LEU A 37 -11.17 15.38 -1.11
C LEU A 37 -12.33 16.04 -1.87
N PRO A 38 -12.04 16.95 -2.83
CA PRO A 38 -13.08 17.59 -3.63
C PRO A 38 -13.75 16.66 -4.65
N THR A 39 -13.20 15.47 -4.86
CA THR A 39 -13.68 14.45 -5.79
C THR A 39 -13.57 13.08 -5.15
N ASP A 40 -14.43 12.15 -5.56
CA ASP A 40 -14.39 10.76 -5.08
C ASP A 40 -12.98 10.16 -5.24
N PRO A 41 -12.35 9.68 -4.15
CA PRO A 41 -11.01 9.11 -4.20
C PRO A 41 -11.01 7.81 -4.99
N ARG A 42 -10.02 7.67 -5.87
CA ARG A 42 -9.80 6.44 -6.64
C ARG A 42 -8.71 5.62 -5.98
N ILE A 43 -9.09 4.62 -5.21
CA ILE A 43 -8.14 3.74 -4.51
C ILE A 43 -7.99 2.43 -5.28
N PHE A 44 -6.77 2.12 -5.70
CA PHE A 44 -6.41 0.81 -6.22
C PHE A 44 -6.01 -0.12 -5.08
N VAL A 45 -6.67 -1.27 -5.00
CA VAL A 45 -6.31 -2.36 -4.09
C VAL A 45 -6.35 -3.67 -4.86
N ASP A 46 -5.23 -4.38 -4.89
CA ASP A 46 -5.21 -5.70 -5.51
C ASP A 46 -5.65 -6.76 -4.51
N PHE A 47 -6.91 -7.21 -4.64
CA PHE A 47 -7.46 -8.31 -3.87
C PHE A 47 -7.33 -9.68 -4.55
N GLU A 48 -6.96 -9.71 -5.84
CA GLU A 48 -7.04 -10.91 -6.68
C GLU A 48 -5.90 -10.92 -7.69
N ILE A 49 -4.74 -11.45 -7.28
CA ILE A 49 -3.76 -12.02 -8.22
C ILE A 49 -3.84 -13.54 -8.11
N PRO A 50 -4.49 -14.23 -9.06
CA PRO A 50 -4.42 -15.68 -9.15
C PRO A 50 -2.95 -16.09 -9.36
N ALA A 51 -2.47 -17.03 -8.55
CA ALA A 51 -1.16 -17.64 -8.77
C ALA A 51 -1.12 -18.25 -10.18
N GLY A 52 -0.32 -17.68 -11.08
CA GLY A 52 -0.04 -18.24 -12.41
C GLY A 52 -0.65 -17.54 -13.63
N SER A 53 -1.20 -16.32 -13.52
CA SER A 53 -1.63 -15.53 -14.70
C SER A 53 -0.59 -14.45 -15.08
N PRO A 54 -0.52 -14.04 -16.38
CA PRO A 54 0.28 -12.90 -16.82
C PRO A 54 -0.37 -11.58 -16.33
N TRP A 55 -0.20 -11.31 -15.04
CA TRP A 55 -0.60 -10.10 -14.33
C TRP A 55 0.58 -9.23 -13.81
N PRO A 56 1.70 -9.04 -14.53
CA PRO A 56 2.63 -7.94 -14.23
C PRO A 56 2.11 -6.58 -14.72
N ASP A 57 1.60 -6.53 -15.97
CA ASP A 57 1.45 -5.25 -16.68
C ASP A 57 0.34 -4.38 -16.08
N ARG A 58 -0.77 -4.97 -15.64
CA ARG A 58 -1.86 -4.22 -15.02
C ARG A 58 -1.46 -3.65 -13.66
N LEU A 59 -0.72 -4.43 -12.86
CA LEU A 59 -0.25 -4.01 -11.54
C LEU A 59 0.80 -2.91 -11.66
N GLU A 60 1.76 -3.08 -12.57
CA GLU A 60 2.74 -2.06 -12.95
C GLU A 60 2.05 -0.79 -13.45
N GLN A 61 1.07 -0.91 -14.36
CA GLN A 61 0.31 0.24 -14.86
C GLN A 61 -0.48 0.93 -13.75
N ALA A 62 -1.13 0.18 -12.86
CA ALA A 62 -1.85 0.76 -11.73
C ALA A 62 -0.88 1.55 -10.83
N LEU A 63 0.26 0.98 -10.47
CA LEU A 63 1.28 1.68 -9.67
C LEU A 63 1.84 2.92 -10.38
N LEU A 64 2.13 2.83 -11.68
CA LEU A 64 2.59 3.96 -12.50
C LEU A 64 1.53 5.05 -12.67
N ARG A 65 0.25 4.69 -12.51
CA ARG A 65 -0.90 5.61 -12.61
C ARG A 65 -1.56 5.90 -11.26
N SER A 66 -0.87 5.61 -10.15
CA SER A 66 -1.23 6.06 -8.80
C SER A 66 -0.38 7.23 -8.33
N ARG A 67 -0.99 8.19 -7.63
CA ARG A 67 -0.32 9.40 -7.10
C ARG A 67 0.57 9.08 -5.91
N CYS A 68 0.06 8.28 -4.96
CA CYS A 68 0.83 7.81 -3.80
C CYS A 68 0.64 6.31 -3.54
N LEU A 69 1.53 5.76 -2.72
CA LEU A 69 1.55 4.38 -2.26
C LEU A 69 1.32 4.35 -0.75
N VAL A 70 0.27 3.67 -0.32
CA VAL A 70 0.09 3.27 1.08
C VAL A 70 0.65 1.86 1.24
N ALA A 71 1.82 1.75 1.88
CA ALA A 71 2.54 0.49 2.07
C ALA A 71 2.23 -0.10 3.44
N ILE A 72 1.48 -1.20 3.49
CA ILE A 72 1.05 -1.85 4.74
C ILE A 72 2.09 -2.92 5.12
N TRP A 73 3.01 -2.50 5.96
CA TRP A 73 4.15 -3.27 6.38
C TRP A 73 3.78 -4.36 7.37
N SER A 74 4.38 -5.51 7.11
CA SER A 74 4.38 -6.70 7.94
C SER A 74 5.61 -7.54 7.56
N PRO A 75 6.06 -8.51 8.35
CA PRO A 75 7.19 -9.36 7.97
C PRO A 75 7.05 -10.03 6.59
N PRO A 76 5.87 -10.55 6.18
CA PRO A 76 5.73 -11.11 4.84
C PRO A 76 5.68 -10.05 3.72
N TYR A 77 5.48 -8.77 4.01
CA TYR A 77 5.62 -7.68 3.03
C TYR A 77 7.05 -7.61 2.50
N PHE A 78 8.02 -7.57 3.41
CA PHE A 78 9.45 -7.44 3.04
C PHE A 78 10.07 -8.71 2.45
N ARG A 79 9.36 -9.84 2.50
CA ARG A 79 9.75 -11.09 1.82
C ARG A 79 9.05 -11.28 0.47
N SER A 80 8.19 -10.34 0.07
CA SER A 80 7.46 -10.38 -1.19
C SER A 80 8.22 -9.56 -2.23
N ASP A 81 8.74 -10.21 -3.27
CA ASP A 81 9.45 -9.53 -4.35
C ASP A 81 8.57 -8.47 -5.03
N TRP A 82 7.27 -8.75 -5.15
CA TRP A 82 6.27 -7.81 -5.67
C TRP A 82 6.11 -6.58 -4.79
N CYS A 83 5.85 -6.75 -3.49
CA CYS A 83 5.65 -5.61 -2.58
C CYS A 83 6.92 -4.75 -2.48
N MET A 84 8.09 -5.39 -2.53
CA MET A 84 9.38 -4.70 -2.55
C MET A 84 9.61 -3.94 -3.85
N ALA A 85 9.23 -4.50 -5.00
CA ALA A 85 9.30 -3.83 -6.30
C ALA A 85 8.38 -2.60 -6.34
N GLU A 86 7.14 -2.71 -5.86
CA GLU A 86 6.18 -1.60 -5.77
C GLU A 86 6.72 -0.47 -4.87
N TRP A 87 7.17 -0.84 -3.67
CA TRP A 87 7.74 0.09 -2.71
C TRP A 87 8.96 0.82 -3.29
N LYS A 88 9.90 0.08 -3.88
CA LYS A 88 11.13 0.65 -4.42
C LYS A 88 10.86 1.56 -5.63
N SER A 89 9.89 1.21 -6.48
CA SER A 89 9.49 2.06 -7.61
C SER A 89 9.02 3.44 -7.14
N MET A 90 8.20 3.48 -6.08
CA MET A 90 7.69 4.73 -5.54
C MET A 90 8.73 5.51 -4.74
N GLN A 91 9.66 4.83 -4.06
CA GLN A 91 10.83 5.48 -3.47
C GLN A 91 11.71 6.14 -4.54
N LEU A 92 12.04 5.43 -5.61
CA LEU A 92 12.83 5.98 -6.73
C LEU A 92 12.11 7.18 -7.39
N ARG A 93 10.77 7.09 -7.52
CA ARG A 93 9.97 8.22 -7.99
C ARG A 93 10.11 9.42 -7.06
N GLN A 94 9.95 9.22 -5.76
CA GLN A 94 10.11 10.26 -4.76
C GLN A 94 11.52 10.88 -4.77
N GLU A 95 12.57 10.06 -4.92
CA GLU A 95 13.96 10.50 -5.01
C GLU A 95 14.27 11.31 -6.27
N SER A 96 13.58 11.01 -7.39
CA SER A 96 13.74 11.74 -8.65
C SER A 96 13.15 13.16 -8.62
N LEU A 97 12.32 13.46 -7.61
CA LEU A 97 11.65 14.75 -7.49
C LEU A 97 12.55 15.76 -6.80
N SER A 98 12.68 16.92 -7.43
CA SER A 98 13.38 18.06 -6.83
C SER A 98 12.66 18.50 -5.55
N ARG A 99 13.43 18.78 -4.50
CA ARG A 99 12.87 19.34 -3.26
C ARG A 99 12.34 20.75 -3.54
N ALA A 100 11.03 20.94 -3.41
CA ALA A 100 10.44 22.26 -3.38
C ALA A 100 10.40 22.74 -1.94
N ASN A 101 10.84 23.98 -1.66
CA ASN A 101 10.84 24.54 -0.30
C ASN A 101 11.54 23.67 0.77
N GLY A 102 12.57 22.92 0.37
CA GLY A 102 13.33 22.04 1.27
C GLY A 102 12.65 20.72 1.64
N GLN A 103 11.43 20.45 1.15
CA GLN A 103 10.72 19.19 1.35
C GLN A 103 10.53 18.46 0.02
N ALA A 104 10.88 17.17 -0.02
CA ALA A 104 10.48 16.32 -1.14
C ALA A 104 9.01 15.90 -0.92
N PRO A 105 8.20 15.80 -1.97
CA PRO A 105 6.85 15.28 -1.84
C PRO A 105 6.87 13.84 -1.32
N THR A 106 6.05 13.54 -0.32
CA THR A 106 5.91 12.18 0.21
C THR A 106 4.97 11.38 -0.67
N LEU A 107 5.51 10.42 -1.41
CA LEU A 107 4.74 9.52 -2.27
C LEU A 107 4.55 8.13 -1.66
N VAL A 108 5.30 7.80 -0.62
CA VAL A 108 5.16 6.54 0.12
C VAL A 108 4.70 6.86 1.53
N TYR A 109 3.52 6.34 1.89
CA TYR A 109 2.92 6.43 3.21
C TYR A 109 2.94 5.04 3.88
N PRO A 110 3.94 4.75 4.73
CA PRO A 110 4.06 3.44 5.35
C PRO A 110 3.17 3.30 6.58
N ILE A 111 2.56 2.13 6.72
CA ILE A 111 1.73 1.74 7.86
C ILE A 111 2.33 0.48 8.46
N ASN A 112 2.63 0.51 9.75
CA ASN A 112 2.97 -0.68 10.47
C ASN A 112 1.69 -1.43 10.91
N PHE A 113 1.38 -2.52 10.21
CA PHE A 113 0.26 -3.40 10.56
C PHE A 113 0.65 -4.44 11.63
N MET A 114 1.84 -5.01 11.55
CA MET A 114 2.30 -6.01 12.52
C MET A 114 3.81 -6.15 12.44
N ASP A 115 4.43 -6.35 13.62
CA ASP A 115 5.89 -6.38 13.79
C ASP A 115 6.54 -5.01 13.49
N GLY A 116 7.52 -4.58 14.27
CA GLY A 116 8.32 -3.39 13.98
C GLY A 116 9.81 -3.65 14.16
N GLU A 117 10.17 -4.87 14.56
CA GLU A 117 11.51 -5.24 14.99
C GLU A 117 12.26 -5.94 13.86
N HIS A 118 11.59 -6.79 13.08
CA HIS A 118 12.22 -7.58 12.01
C HIS A 118 12.16 -6.91 10.63
N PHE A 119 11.80 -5.63 10.58
CA PHE A 119 11.82 -4.88 9.32
C PHE A 119 13.27 -4.68 8.85
N PRO A 120 13.52 -4.69 7.53
CA PRO A 120 14.86 -4.41 7.01
C PRO A 120 15.33 -3.02 7.42
N GLU A 121 16.65 -2.83 7.50
CA GLU A 121 17.26 -1.58 7.96
C GLU A 121 16.77 -0.34 7.20
N GLU A 122 16.52 -0.47 5.89
CA GLU A 122 15.95 0.61 5.06
C GLU A 122 14.56 1.05 5.53
N ALA A 123 13.71 0.10 5.94
CA ALA A 123 12.38 0.40 6.48
C ALA A 123 12.46 0.94 7.92
N GLN A 124 13.37 0.42 8.75
CA GLN A 124 13.59 0.93 10.11
C GLN A 124 14.08 2.38 10.14
N LYS A 125 14.84 2.80 9.12
CA LYS A 125 15.32 4.19 8.97
C LYS A 125 14.20 5.18 8.66
N ILE A 126 13.04 4.71 8.21
CA ILE A 126 11.89 5.57 7.95
C ILE A 126 11.20 5.88 9.28
N GLN A 127 11.36 7.13 9.73
CA GLN A 127 10.85 7.58 11.02
C GLN A 127 9.34 7.91 11.01
N GLN A 128 8.70 7.94 9.84
CA GLN A 128 7.34 8.44 9.65
C GLN A 128 6.37 7.35 9.15
N TYR A 129 6.35 6.18 9.82
CA TYR A 129 5.28 5.20 9.59
C TYR A 129 4.15 5.37 10.60
N LYS A 130 2.93 4.98 10.20
CA LYS A 130 1.78 4.98 11.09
C LYS A 130 1.63 3.64 11.81
N GLU A 131 1.65 3.67 13.13
CA GLU A 131 1.41 2.50 13.97
C GLU A 131 -0.08 2.14 14.03
N LEU A 132 -0.44 1.00 13.43
CA LEU A 132 -1.79 0.41 13.52
C LEU A 132 -1.77 -1.02 14.11
N THR A 133 -0.63 -1.45 14.64
CA THR A 133 -0.41 -2.77 15.26
C THR A 133 -1.47 -3.15 16.31
N LYS A 134 -1.98 -2.19 17.08
CA LYS A 134 -3.05 -2.41 18.08
C LYS A 134 -4.43 -2.76 17.51
N TYR A 135 -4.62 -2.56 16.21
CA TYR A 135 -5.90 -2.74 15.51
C TYR A 135 -5.83 -3.82 14.45
N GLY A 136 -4.81 -4.70 14.49
CA GLY A 136 -4.58 -5.76 13.51
C GLY A 136 -5.56 -6.94 13.56
N TYR A 137 -6.82 -6.71 13.95
CA TYR A 137 -7.88 -7.71 13.99
C TYR A 137 -8.58 -7.78 12.63
N ASP A 138 -8.37 -8.86 11.89
CA ASP A 138 -8.86 -9.04 10.52
C ASP A 138 -10.32 -9.49 10.44
N GLY A 139 -10.83 -10.18 11.47
CA GLY A 139 -12.20 -10.67 11.52
C GLY A 139 -13.25 -9.56 11.38
N PRO A 140 -14.36 -9.77 10.63
CA PRO A 140 -15.42 -8.76 10.45
C PRO A 140 -16.02 -8.25 11.77
N GLN A 141 -16.17 -9.13 12.78
CA GLN A 141 -16.66 -8.79 14.12
C GLN A 141 -15.82 -7.75 14.87
N PHE A 142 -14.61 -7.41 14.42
CA PHE A 142 -13.85 -6.30 15.00
C PHE A 142 -14.64 -4.98 14.94
N ARG A 143 -15.47 -4.78 13.91
CA ARG A 143 -16.33 -3.59 13.74
C ARG A 143 -17.32 -3.36 14.88
N ASP A 144 -17.71 -4.44 15.56
CA ASP A 144 -18.69 -4.38 16.65
C ASP A 144 -18.03 -4.18 18.03
N THR A 145 -16.72 -3.91 18.06
CA THR A 145 -15.96 -3.72 19.31
C THR A 145 -15.73 -2.24 19.62
N PRO A 146 -15.62 -1.85 20.90
CA PRO A 146 -15.24 -0.48 21.28
C PRO A 146 -13.89 -0.05 20.73
N ALA A 147 -12.97 -1.00 20.49
CA ALA A 147 -11.66 -0.72 19.92
C ALA A 147 -11.74 -0.25 18.46
N TYR A 148 -12.85 -0.53 17.75
CA TYR A 148 -13.07 -0.04 16.39
C TYR A 148 -13.22 1.48 16.34
N LEU A 149 -13.83 2.11 17.36
CA LEU A 149 -13.91 3.57 17.42
C LEU A 149 -12.52 4.22 17.47
N ALA A 150 -11.63 3.65 18.28
CA ALA A 150 -10.25 4.10 18.33
C ALA A 150 -9.48 3.80 17.04
N PHE A 151 -9.83 2.73 16.31
CA PHE A 151 -9.29 2.46 14.97
C PHE A 151 -9.76 3.53 13.98
N GLN A 152 -11.05 3.90 14.00
CA GLN A 152 -11.62 4.96 13.17
C GLN A 152 -10.94 6.33 13.42
N ASP A 153 -10.70 6.68 14.68
CA ASP A 153 -9.94 7.90 15.01
C ASP A 153 -8.52 7.88 14.40
N ARG A 154 -7.86 6.72 14.37
CA ARG A 154 -6.56 6.58 13.70
C ARG A 154 -6.67 6.65 12.19
N MET A 155 -7.71 6.05 11.61
CA MET A 155 -7.97 6.09 10.17
C MET A 155 -8.27 7.51 9.68
N ARG A 156 -8.94 8.34 10.49
CA ARG A 156 -9.09 9.76 10.19
C ARG A 156 -7.73 10.45 10.02
N THR A 157 -6.82 10.26 10.98
CA THR A 157 -5.47 10.84 10.87
C THR A 157 -4.70 10.28 9.68
N VAL A 158 -4.83 8.98 9.38
CA VAL A 158 -4.24 8.38 8.18
C VAL A 158 -4.77 9.05 6.92
N ALA A 159 -6.08 9.25 6.81
CA ALA A 159 -6.70 9.87 5.64
C ALA A 159 -6.29 11.34 5.48
N GLU A 160 -6.20 12.11 6.57
CA GLU A 160 -5.68 13.49 6.56
C GLU A 160 -4.23 13.56 6.04
N GLU A 161 -3.36 12.68 6.54
CA GLU A 161 -1.96 12.60 6.13
C GLU A 161 -1.82 12.12 4.67
N VAL A 162 -2.64 11.15 4.23
CA VAL A 162 -2.68 10.68 2.85
C VAL A 162 -3.22 11.78 1.91
N ALA A 163 -4.26 12.52 2.29
CA ALA A 163 -4.78 13.65 1.53
C ALA A 163 -3.71 14.74 1.35
N ALA A 164 -2.91 15.01 2.38
CA ALA A 164 -1.77 15.92 2.28
C ALA A 164 -0.69 15.39 1.31
N CYS A 165 -0.42 14.07 1.29
CA CYS A 165 0.46 13.46 0.30
C CYS A 165 -0.08 13.64 -1.13
N LEU A 166 -1.39 13.43 -1.34
CA LEU A 166 -2.03 13.60 -2.64
C LEU A 166 -1.99 15.04 -3.14
N ALA A 167 -2.17 16.02 -2.26
CA ALA A 167 -2.08 17.44 -2.59
C ALA A 167 -0.66 17.84 -3.05
N CYS A 168 0.37 17.16 -2.53
CA CYS A 168 1.77 17.37 -2.89
C CYS A 168 2.27 16.48 -4.03
N ALA A 169 1.45 15.56 -4.55
CA ALA A 169 1.86 14.65 -5.60
C ALA A 169 2.15 15.41 -6.91
N PRO A 170 3.28 15.15 -7.59
CA PRO A 170 3.62 15.82 -8.85
C PRO A 170 2.65 15.40 -9.95
N GLU A 171 2.58 16.18 -11.03
CA GLU A 171 1.88 15.76 -12.25
C GLU A 171 2.39 14.41 -12.77
N TRP A 172 1.50 13.65 -13.41
CA TRP A 172 1.85 12.34 -13.94
C TRP A 172 2.89 12.44 -15.05
N GLN A 173 3.87 11.51 -15.06
CA GLN A 173 4.89 11.41 -16.10
C GLN A 173 5.02 9.97 -16.59
N ALA A 174 5.07 9.79 -17.91
CA ALA A 174 5.22 8.46 -18.51
C ALA A 174 6.56 7.79 -18.17
N GLY A 175 7.59 8.59 -17.85
CA GLY A 175 8.94 8.12 -17.54
C GLY A 175 9.18 7.77 -16.07
N TRP A 176 8.11 7.61 -15.25
CA TRP A 176 8.30 7.24 -13.86
C TRP A 176 9.07 5.91 -13.71
N PRO A 177 10.02 5.82 -12.77
CA PRO A 177 10.83 4.62 -12.59
C PRO A 177 9.93 3.47 -12.12
N VAL A 178 10.23 2.27 -12.64
CA VAL A 178 9.62 1.02 -12.21
C VAL A 178 10.69 -0.04 -11.99
N VAL A 179 10.64 -0.67 -10.82
CA VAL A 179 11.37 -1.89 -10.51
C VAL A 179 10.44 -3.05 -10.79
N ARG A 180 10.92 -4.05 -11.52
CA ARG A 180 10.20 -5.30 -11.72
C ARG A 180 10.77 -6.35 -10.76
N PRO A 181 9.93 -7.22 -10.16
CA PRO A 181 10.44 -8.33 -9.39
C PRO A 181 11.33 -9.21 -10.28
N ALA A 182 12.35 -9.82 -9.69
CA ALA A 182 13.07 -10.88 -10.38
C ALA A 182 12.04 -11.93 -10.80
N ALA A 183 12.00 -12.29 -12.08
CA ALA A 183 11.00 -13.23 -12.61
C ALA A 183 10.90 -14.42 -11.67
N HIS A 184 9.74 -14.62 -11.03
CA HIS A 184 9.49 -15.85 -10.31
C HIS A 184 9.57 -16.95 -11.36
N GLU A 185 10.63 -17.76 -11.32
CA GLU A 185 10.59 -19.10 -11.89
C GLU A 185 9.26 -19.72 -11.46
N GLU A 186 8.49 -20.16 -12.44
CA GLU A 186 7.21 -20.84 -12.25
C GLU A 186 7.38 -21.86 -11.12
N SER A 187 6.79 -21.59 -9.95
CA SER A 187 6.83 -22.57 -8.86
C SER A 187 6.21 -23.86 -9.40
N PRO A 188 6.89 -25.02 -9.28
CA PRO A 188 6.44 -26.23 -9.93
C PRO A 188 5.04 -26.54 -9.43
N GLN A 189 4.10 -26.72 -10.36
CA GLN A 189 2.75 -27.16 -10.08
C GLN A 189 2.85 -28.31 -9.08
N ARG A 190 2.38 -28.10 -7.85
CA ARG A 190 2.22 -29.21 -6.89
C ARG A 190 1.21 -30.16 -7.52
N SER A 191 1.72 -31.21 -8.15
CA SER A 191 0.94 -32.35 -8.60
C SER A 191 0.24 -32.91 -7.37
N VAL A 192 -1.07 -32.67 -7.26
CA VAL A 192 -1.89 -33.34 -6.26
C VAL A 192 -1.88 -34.83 -6.61
N PRO A 193 -1.45 -35.73 -5.72
CA PRO A 193 -1.55 -37.15 -5.99
C PRO A 193 -3.04 -37.50 -6.08
N ARG A 194 -3.45 -38.08 -7.22
CA ARG A 194 -4.78 -38.69 -7.34
C ARG A 194 -4.82 -39.87 -6.38
N LEU A 195 -5.71 -39.80 -5.39
CA LEU A 195 -6.19 -40.95 -4.62
C LEU A 195 -7.42 -41.53 -5.33
#